data_AF-A0A965CIT6-F1
#
_entry.id   AF-A0A965CIT6-F1
#
_cell.length_a   1.000
_cell.length_b   1.000
_cell.length_c   1.000
_cell.angle_alpha   90.00
_cell.angle_beta   90.00
_cell.angle_gamma   90.00
#
_symmetry.space_group_name_H-M   'P 1'
#
loop_
_entity.id
_entity.type
_entity.pdbx_description
1 polymer ?
#
loop_
_entity_poly.entity_id
_entity_poly.type
_entity_poly.pdbx_seq_one_letter_code
_entity_poly.pdbx_strand_id
1 'polypeptide(L)'
;MPTSPKTIAPVISGLSAVTDSYDVILCDIWGVLHNGINGYRAASDALEQFRKLGGRVILVSNAPRPAEDIVGILDRFSVSRQAYDGIVTSGDVTRTVLMSGEWRRYHWLGPERDAGLFKGLTIPNVALDQADVIVCTGLHDDETETAENYRGFINEALKRNLPMLCANPDIVVERGNRLIDCAGAIAKLYEEEGGSTLYAGKPYPPIYKAALELASSLTGKAANPARTLAIGDAIRTDIAGAVMTGIGSLFVLNGIHMHELGLSEGSLEN
;
A
#
# COMPACT_ATOMS: atom_id res chain seq x y z
N MET A 1 37.54 -0.85 5.54
CA MET A 1 36.76 0.37 5.91
C MET A 1 36.20 0.15 7.30
N PRO A 2 36.29 1.11 8.22
CA PRO A 2 35.60 0.98 9.51
C PRO A 2 34.09 0.98 9.23
N THR A 3 33.44 -0.13 9.55
CA THR A 3 31.98 -0.23 9.55
C THR A 3 31.45 0.79 10.54
N SER A 4 30.67 1.75 10.06
CA SER A 4 29.88 2.64 10.90
C SER A 4 29.18 1.81 11.99
N PRO A 5 29.16 2.26 13.26
CA PRO A 5 28.44 1.53 14.29
C PRO A 5 27.00 1.34 13.83
N LYS A 6 26.53 0.08 13.80
CA LYS A 6 25.13 -0.23 13.52
C LYS A 6 24.31 0.47 14.60
N THR A 7 23.73 1.62 14.27
CA THR A 7 22.77 2.28 15.15
C THR A 7 21.57 1.37 15.21
N ILE A 8 21.37 0.73 16.37
CA ILE A 8 20.15 -0.06 16.62
C ILE A 8 19.00 0.95 16.61
N ALA A 9 17.99 0.70 15.79
CA ALA A 9 16.79 1.54 15.78
C ALA A 9 16.17 1.53 17.20
N PRO A 10 15.90 2.69 17.80
CA PRO A 10 15.37 2.74 19.15
C PRO A 10 13.97 2.14 19.18
N VAL A 11 13.72 1.25 20.13
CA VAL A 11 12.36 0.80 20.47
C VAL A 11 11.70 1.90 21.31
N ILE A 12 10.54 2.36 20.89
CA ILE A 12 9.75 3.37 21.61
C ILE A 12 8.53 2.73 22.26
N SER A 13 8.09 3.28 23.39
CA SER A 13 6.93 2.79 24.12
C SER A 13 5.59 3.05 23.42
N GLY A 14 5.58 3.93 22.41
CA GLY A 14 4.41 4.23 21.60
C GLY A 14 4.60 5.50 20.77
N LEU A 15 3.62 5.78 19.90
CA LEU A 15 3.67 6.93 18.98
C LEU A 15 3.86 8.27 19.72
N SER A 16 3.26 8.42 20.91
CA SER A 16 3.35 9.63 21.74
C SER A 16 4.78 10.08 22.01
N ALA A 17 5.74 9.16 22.09
CA ALA A 17 7.15 9.44 22.34
C ALA A 17 7.83 10.27 21.24
N VAL A 18 7.24 10.36 20.05
CA VAL A 18 7.84 11.04 18.89
C VAL A 18 6.92 12.08 18.24
N THR A 19 5.69 12.25 18.74
CA THR A 19 4.67 13.12 18.10
C THR A 19 5.13 14.57 17.87
N ASP A 20 5.87 15.18 18.81
CA ASP A 20 6.34 16.58 18.68
C ASP A 20 7.29 16.82 17.48
N SER A 21 7.92 15.75 16.98
CA SER A 21 8.85 15.82 15.85
C SER A 21 8.16 15.89 14.49
N TYR A 22 6.86 15.60 14.43
CA TYR A 22 6.14 15.40 13.18
C TYR A 22 4.85 16.23 13.11
N ASP A 23 4.55 16.74 11.91
CA ASP A 23 3.31 17.43 11.59
C ASP A 23 2.35 16.52 10.80
N VAL A 24 2.91 15.56 10.06
CA VAL A 24 2.18 14.65 9.18
C VAL A 24 2.58 13.21 9.47
N ILE A 25 1.58 12.33 9.54
CA ILE A 25 1.73 10.89 9.57
C ILE A 25 1.13 10.31 8.29
N LEU A 26 1.91 9.48 7.60
CA LEU A 26 1.47 8.60 6.52
C LEU A 26 1.38 7.18 7.10
N CYS A 27 0.17 6.73 7.43
CA CYS A 27 -0.04 5.49 8.17
C CYS A 27 -0.56 4.38 7.27
N ASP A 28 0.05 3.19 7.32
CA ASP A 28 -0.55 2.01 6.71
C ASP A 28 -1.86 1.61 7.41
N ILE A 29 -2.61 0.73 6.75
CA ILE A 29 -3.91 0.23 7.18
C ILE A 29 -3.82 -1.24 7.59
N TRP A 30 -3.45 -2.13 6.66
CA TRP A 30 -3.39 -3.57 6.96
C TRP A 30 -2.18 -3.84 7.85
N GLY A 31 -2.30 -4.68 8.87
CA GLY A 31 -1.22 -4.93 9.83
C GLY A 31 -1.00 -3.82 10.87
N VAL A 32 -1.48 -2.59 10.61
CA VAL A 32 -1.33 -1.44 11.52
C VAL A 32 -2.63 -0.99 12.18
N LEU A 33 -3.71 -0.87 11.41
CA LEU A 33 -5.04 -0.47 11.89
C LEU A 33 -6.01 -1.64 11.98
N HIS A 34 -5.81 -2.71 11.21
CA HIS A 34 -6.60 -3.95 11.29
C HIS A 34 -5.87 -5.14 10.67
N ASN A 35 -6.37 -6.36 10.94
CA ASN A 35 -5.90 -7.61 10.31
C ASN A 35 -6.87 -8.20 9.28
N GLY A 36 -7.85 -7.43 8.81
CA GLY A 36 -8.89 -7.91 7.90
C GLY A 36 -10.01 -8.68 8.60
N ILE A 37 -9.96 -8.79 9.93
CA ILE A 37 -11.03 -9.35 10.77
C ILE A 37 -11.52 -8.28 11.77
N ASN A 38 -10.60 -7.69 12.53
CA ASN A 38 -10.88 -6.68 13.55
C ASN A 38 -9.92 -5.50 13.45
N GLY A 39 -10.41 -4.31 13.79
CA GLY A 39 -9.59 -3.11 13.95
C GLY A 39 -8.86 -3.07 15.30
N TYR A 40 -7.67 -2.47 15.29
CA TYR A 40 -6.86 -2.25 16.48
C TYR A 40 -7.22 -0.92 17.11
N ARG A 41 -8.02 -0.97 18.18
CA ARG A 41 -8.47 0.23 18.92
C ARG A 41 -7.30 1.11 19.37
N ALA A 42 -6.25 0.52 19.95
CA ALA A 42 -5.10 1.28 20.44
C ALA A 42 -4.37 2.06 19.32
N ALA A 43 -4.31 1.51 18.11
CA ALA A 43 -3.73 2.20 16.96
C ALA A 43 -4.60 3.39 16.52
N SER A 44 -5.93 3.22 16.49
CA SER A 44 -6.86 4.32 16.23
C SER A 44 -6.74 5.42 17.30
N ASP A 45 -6.68 5.06 18.57
CA ASP A 45 -6.58 6.01 19.69
C ASP A 45 -5.27 6.82 19.62
N ALA A 46 -4.16 6.19 19.24
CA ALA A 46 -2.86 6.87 19.08
C ALA A 46 -2.89 7.92 17.95
N LEU A 47 -3.47 7.58 16.81
CA LEU A 47 -3.62 8.52 15.69
C LEU A 47 -4.61 9.64 16.00
N GLU A 48 -5.72 9.32 16.69
CA GLU A 48 -6.66 10.32 17.20
C GLU A 48 -5.97 11.34 18.12
N GLN A 49 -5.12 10.87 19.03
CA GLN A 49 -4.36 11.74 19.93
C GLN A 49 -3.41 12.65 19.15
N PHE A 50 -2.69 12.12 18.17
CA PHE A 50 -1.83 12.94 17.31
C PHE A 50 -2.61 14.03 16.57
N ARG A 51 -3.80 13.70 16.04
CA ARG A 51 -4.68 14.69 15.40
C ARG A 51 -5.20 15.75 16.36
N LYS A 52 -5.51 15.39 17.61
CA LYS A 52 -5.91 16.34 18.67
C LYS A 52 -4.80 17.35 19.00
N LEU A 53 -3.54 17.00 18.77
CA LEU A 53 -2.38 17.89 18.90
C LEU A 53 -2.15 18.79 17.67
N GLY A 54 -2.99 18.69 16.64
CA GLY A 54 -2.92 19.47 15.40
C GLY A 54 -2.19 18.78 14.25
N GLY A 55 -1.67 17.56 14.46
CA GLY A 55 -1.08 16.74 13.42
C GLY A 55 -2.09 16.27 12.37
N ARG A 56 -1.61 15.91 11.18
CA ARG A 56 -2.44 15.35 10.10
C ARG A 56 -2.09 13.91 9.82
N VAL A 57 -3.12 13.08 9.65
CA VAL A 57 -2.95 11.65 9.39
C VAL A 57 -3.57 11.32 8.04
N ILE A 58 -2.75 10.86 7.10
CA ILE A 58 -3.20 10.30 5.83
C ILE A 58 -2.98 8.79 5.89
N LEU A 59 -4.02 8.02 5.64
CA LEU A 59 -3.89 6.57 5.50
C LEU A 59 -3.36 6.25 4.10
N VAL A 60 -2.36 5.39 4.01
CA VAL A 60 -1.68 5.03 2.76
C VAL A 60 -1.66 3.51 2.58
N SER A 61 -2.47 3.00 1.66
CA SER A 61 -2.68 1.56 1.49
C SER A 61 -2.34 1.07 0.09
N ASN A 62 -1.76 -0.13 -0.02
CA ASN A 62 -1.55 -0.81 -1.29
C ASN A 62 -2.80 -1.48 -1.87
N ALA A 63 -3.96 -1.35 -1.21
CA ALA A 63 -5.22 -1.85 -1.75
C ALA A 63 -5.47 -1.30 -3.16
N PRO A 64 -5.91 -2.16 -4.11
CA PRO A 64 -6.19 -1.76 -5.49
C PRO A 64 -7.57 -1.10 -5.63
N ARG A 65 -8.20 -0.69 -4.52
CA ARG A 65 -9.56 -0.12 -4.51
C ARG A 65 -9.49 1.37 -4.21
N PRO A 66 -10.40 2.18 -4.79
CA PRO A 66 -10.48 3.60 -4.47
C PRO A 66 -10.66 3.87 -2.98
N ALA A 67 -10.19 5.04 -2.53
CA ALA A 67 -10.33 5.48 -1.14
C ALA A 67 -11.76 5.38 -0.58
N GLU A 68 -12.79 5.65 -1.41
CA GLU A 68 -14.21 5.57 -1.00
C GLU A 68 -14.62 4.16 -0.52
N ASP A 69 -14.10 3.12 -1.18
CA ASP A 69 -14.40 1.73 -0.83
C ASP A 69 -13.67 1.33 0.47
N ILE A 70 -12.47 1.86 0.69
CA ILE A 70 -11.68 1.60 1.90
C ILE A 70 -12.38 2.14 3.14
N VAL A 71 -13.02 3.31 3.07
CA VAL A 71 -13.79 3.87 4.20
C VAL A 71 -14.83 2.87 4.71
N GLY A 72 -15.59 2.24 3.80
CA GLY A 72 -16.60 1.25 4.18
C GLY A 72 -16.01 -0.04 4.78
N ILE A 73 -14.78 -0.40 4.42
CA ILE A 73 -14.05 -1.53 5.02
C ILE A 73 -13.63 -1.17 6.45
N LEU A 74 -13.05 0.01 6.64
CA LEU A 74 -12.60 0.51 7.94
C LEU A 74 -13.76 0.58 8.95
N ASP A 75 -14.94 1.07 8.52
CA ASP A 75 -16.13 1.11 9.36
C ASP A 75 -16.55 -0.28 9.86
N ARG A 76 -16.52 -1.30 8.98
CA ARG A 76 -16.86 -2.69 9.37
C ARG A 76 -15.89 -3.26 10.39
N PHE A 77 -14.62 -2.87 10.33
CA PHE A 77 -13.61 -3.27 11.29
C PHE A 77 -13.55 -2.37 12.53
N SER A 78 -14.48 -1.42 12.67
CA SER A 78 -14.55 -0.47 13.79
C SER A 78 -13.28 0.38 13.95
N VAL A 79 -12.59 0.69 12.85
CA VAL A 79 -11.51 1.67 12.83
C VAL A 79 -12.13 3.07 12.90
N SER A 80 -11.65 3.89 13.84
CA SER A 80 -12.25 5.20 14.08
C SER A 80 -12.05 6.15 12.91
N ARG A 81 -13.14 6.78 12.43
CA ARG A 81 -13.07 7.89 11.46
C ARG A 81 -12.35 9.12 12.02
N GLN A 82 -12.20 9.22 13.34
CA GLN A 82 -11.41 10.27 13.97
C GLN A 82 -9.90 9.98 13.96
N ALA A 83 -9.46 8.80 13.50
CA ALA A 83 -8.05 8.48 13.43
C ALA A 83 -7.34 9.11 12.22
N TYR A 84 -8.05 9.61 11.21
CA TYR A 84 -7.45 10.09 9.96
C TYR A 84 -8.15 11.32 9.37
N ASP A 85 -7.41 12.07 8.55
CA ASP A 85 -7.90 13.21 7.78
C ASP A 85 -8.17 12.85 6.31
N GLY A 86 -7.56 11.78 5.79
CA GLY A 86 -7.74 11.34 4.42
C GLY A 86 -7.15 9.97 4.14
N ILE A 87 -7.42 9.42 2.95
CA ILE A 87 -6.93 8.12 2.49
C ILE A 87 -6.38 8.28 1.09
N VAL A 88 -5.23 7.67 0.83
CA VAL A 88 -4.65 7.49 -0.50
C VAL A 88 -4.38 6.00 -0.69
N THR A 89 -4.88 5.44 -1.78
CA THR A 89 -4.70 4.02 -2.11
C THR A 89 -3.83 3.85 -3.34
N SER A 90 -3.21 2.68 -3.48
CA SER A 90 -2.54 2.27 -4.72
C SER A 90 -3.52 2.22 -5.89
N GLY A 91 -4.80 1.91 -5.65
CA GLY A 91 -5.85 2.03 -6.65
C GLY A 91 -6.03 3.46 -7.17
N ASP A 92 -6.08 4.46 -6.29
CA ASP A 92 -6.25 5.87 -6.67
C ASP A 92 -5.09 6.37 -7.55
N VAL A 93 -3.85 6.06 -7.16
CA VAL A 93 -2.68 6.48 -7.94
C VAL A 93 -2.48 5.64 -9.20
N THR A 94 -2.90 4.37 -9.19
CA THR A 94 -2.98 3.54 -10.40
C THR A 94 -3.92 4.15 -11.44
N ARG A 95 -5.10 4.63 -11.02
CA ARG A 95 -6.01 5.36 -11.92
C ARG A 95 -5.34 6.59 -12.51
N THR A 96 -4.61 7.35 -11.69
CA THR A 96 -3.88 8.53 -12.16
C THR A 96 -2.84 8.16 -13.21
N VAL A 97 -2.03 7.12 -12.97
CA VAL A 97 -1.04 6.63 -13.94
C VAL A 97 -1.71 6.17 -15.23
N LEU A 98 -2.75 5.33 -15.14
CA LEU A 98 -3.50 4.83 -16.29
C LEU A 98 -4.06 5.97 -17.14
N MET A 99 -4.65 6.99 -16.52
CA MET A 99 -5.27 8.12 -17.21
C MET A 99 -4.26 9.13 -17.76
N SER A 100 -3.06 9.19 -17.19
CA SER A 100 -1.96 10.07 -17.66
C SER A 100 -1.12 9.44 -18.78
N GLY A 101 -1.20 8.12 -18.96
CA GLY A 101 -0.46 7.40 -19.98
C GLY A 101 -1.08 7.53 -21.38
N GLU A 102 -0.31 7.17 -22.40
CA GLU A 102 -0.74 7.17 -23.81
C GLU A 102 -1.53 5.89 -24.18
N TRP A 103 -2.32 5.36 -23.25
CA TRP A 103 -3.12 4.15 -23.44
C TRP A 103 -4.51 4.50 -23.97
N ARG A 104 -5.04 3.73 -24.92
CA ARG A 104 -6.40 3.91 -25.43
C ARG A 104 -7.35 2.83 -24.94
N ARG A 105 -6.83 1.67 -24.54
CA ARG A 105 -7.60 0.51 -24.08
C ARG A 105 -6.79 -0.26 -23.04
N TYR A 106 -7.44 -0.75 -21.99
CA TYR A 106 -6.80 -1.61 -21.00
C TYR A 106 -7.46 -2.99 -20.96
N HIS A 107 -6.71 -3.99 -20.50
CA HIS A 107 -7.28 -5.27 -20.07
C HIS A 107 -7.18 -5.38 -18.56
N TRP A 108 -8.30 -5.64 -17.89
CA TRP A 108 -8.30 -5.88 -16.46
C TRP A 108 -8.06 -7.34 -16.10
N LEU A 109 -7.05 -7.57 -15.28
CA LEU A 109 -6.80 -8.82 -14.57
C LEU A 109 -7.11 -8.64 -13.08
N GLY A 110 -8.13 -9.34 -12.58
CA GLY A 110 -8.47 -9.34 -11.17
C GLY A 110 -9.94 -9.66 -10.85
N PRO A 111 -10.32 -9.59 -9.56
CA PRO A 111 -11.62 -10.03 -9.09
C PRO A 111 -12.67 -8.92 -9.17
N GLU A 112 -13.94 -9.27 -9.42
CA GLU A 112 -15.06 -8.32 -9.61
C GLU A 112 -15.19 -7.28 -8.48
N ARG A 113 -14.81 -7.66 -7.25
CA ARG A 113 -14.82 -6.78 -6.07
C ARG A 113 -13.91 -5.55 -6.19
N ASP A 114 -12.96 -5.53 -7.12
CA ASP A 114 -12.07 -4.39 -7.38
C ASP A 114 -12.56 -3.54 -8.57
N ALA A 115 -13.76 -3.81 -9.13
CA ALA A 115 -14.35 -3.07 -10.25
C ALA A 115 -14.48 -1.56 -9.98
N GLY A 116 -14.55 -1.16 -8.70
CA GLY A 116 -14.56 0.24 -8.27
C GLY A 116 -13.40 1.06 -8.85
N LEU A 117 -12.21 0.43 -9.03
CA LEU A 117 -11.04 1.06 -9.63
C LEU A 117 -11.31 1.58 -11.05
N PHE A 118 -12.28 1.03 -11.77
CA PHE A 118 -12.53 1.37 -13.18
C PHE A 118 -13.74 2.29 -13.39
N LYS A 119 -14.50 2.57 -12.34
CA LYS A 119 -15.71 3.41 -12.41
C LYS A 119 -15.38 4.81 -12.95
N GLY A 120 -16.06 5.22 -14.01
CA GLY A 120 -15.92 6.55 -14.60
C GLY A 120 -14.62 6.80 -15.38
N LEU A 121 -13.81 5.76 -15.65
CA LEU A 121 -12.68 5.90 -16.58
C LEU A 121 -13.20 6.10 -18.01
N THR A 122 -12.49 6.92 -18.80
CA THR A 122 -12.83 7.15 -20.21
C THR A 122 -12.19 6.14 -21.16
N ILE A 123 -11.18 5.41 -20.67
CA ILE A 123 -10.49 4.35 -21.38
C ILE A 123 -11.31 3.06 -21.21
N PRO A 124 -11.67 2.31 -22.27
CA PRO A 124 -12.45 1.09 -22.15
C PRO A 124 -11.61 -0.12 -21.71
N ASN A 125 -12.25 -1.02 -20.94
CA ASN A 125 -11.79 -2.40 -20.74
C ASN A 125 -12.07 -3.22 -21.99
N VAL A 126 -11.08 -3.96 -22.49
CA VAL A 126 -11.18 -4.78 -23.69
C VAL A 126 -10.60 -6.18 -23.44
N ALA A 127 -10.80 -7.09 -24.39
CA ALA A 127 -10.10 -8.36 -24.39
C ALA A 127 -8.57 -8.14 -24.47
N LEU A 128 -7.78 -9.06 -23.90
CA LEU A 128 -6.32 -8.98 -23.89
C LEU A 128 -5.76 -8.77 -25.31
N ASP A 129 -6.46 -9.33 -26.31
CA ASP A 129 -6.04 -9.27 -27.70
C ASP A 129 -6.25 -7.90 -28.39
N GLN A 130 -6.81 -6.94 -27.66
CA GLN A 130 -7.07 -5.56 -28.10
C GLN A 130 -6.45 -4.52 -27.17
N ALA A 131 -5.87 -4.93 -26.04
CA ALA A 131 -5.38 -4.01 -25.03
C ALA A 131 -4.04 -3.36 -25.41
N ASP A 132 -3.80 -2.17 -24.86
CA ASP A 132 -2.52 -1.47 -24.93
C ASP A 132 -1.72 -1.65 -23.61
N VAL A 133 -2.42 -1.95 -22.50
CA VAL A 133 -1.86 -2.17 -21.16
C VAL A 133 -2.72 -3.14 -20.35
N ILE A 134 -2.11 -3.91 -19.46
CA ILE A 134 -2.81 -4.73 -18.46
C ILE A 134 -2.89 -3.96 -17.16
N VAL A 135 -4.06 -3.92 -16.52
CA VAL A 135 -4.22 -3.41 -15.16
C VAL A 135 -4.49 -4.61 -14.25
N CYS A 136 -3.53 -4.94 -13.39
CA CYS A 136 -3.61 -6.10 -12.50
C CYS A 136 -4.00 -5.65 -11.09
N THR A 137 -5.20 -6.02 -10.63
CA THR A 137 -5.66 -5.73 -9.26
C THR A 137 -5.50 -6.92 -8.31
N GLY A 138 -5.31 -8.12 -8.85
CA GLY A 138 -5.06 -9.33 -8.07
C GLY A 138 -5.45 -10.59 -8.84
N LEU A 139 -5.64 -11.68 -8.12
CA LEU A 139 -6.16 -12.93 -8.64
C LEU A 139 -7.69 -12.84 -8.79
N HIS A 140 -8.28 -13.55 -9.75
CA HIS A 140 -9.72 -13.72 -9.89
C HIS A 140 -10.33 -14.41 -8.67
N ASP A 141 -9.68 -15.47 -8.16
CA ASP A 141 -10.05 -16.14 -6.91
C ASP A 141 -8.83 -16.34 -6.00
N ASP A 142 -8.65 -15.41 -5.05
CA ASP A 142 -7.55 -15.42 -4.09
C ASP A 142 -7.70 -16.49 -2.99
N GLU A 143 -8.79 -17.25 -2.97
CA GLU A 143 -8.97 -18.36 -2.02
C GLU A 143 -8.41 -19.69 -2.55
N THR A 144 -8.35 -19.85 -3.87
CA THR A 144 -8.00 -21.13 -4.53
C THR A 144 -6.83 -21.03 -5.52
N GLU A 145 -6.56 -19.84 -6.05
CA GLU A 145 -5.53 -19.63 -7.06
C GLU A 145 -4.22 -19.09 -6.45
N THR A 146 -3.16 -19.19 -7.23
CA THR A 146 -1.82 -18.62 -7.00
C THR A 146 -1.35 -17.91 -8.26
N ALA A 147 -0.29 -17.11 -8.17
CA ALA A 147 0.29 -16.46 -9.36
C ALA A 147 0.65 -17.46 -10.49
N GLU A 148 1.02 -18.70 -10.14
CA GLU A 148 1.36 -19.76 -11.10
C GLU A 148 0.19 -20.15 -12.02
N ASN A 149 -1.05 -20.01 -11.56
CA ASN A 149 -2.25 -20.26 -12.38
C ASN A 149 -2.33 -19.30 -13.59
N TYR A 150 -1.61 -18.18 -13.56
CA TYR A 150 -1.64 -17.14 -14.58
C TYR A 150 -0.55 -17.27 -15.65
N ARG A 151 0.30 -18.31 -15.63
CA ARG A 151 1.35 -18.49 -16.67
C ARG A 151 0.83 -18.48 -18.10
N GLY A 152 -0.35 -19.09 -18.33
CA GLY A 152 -0.99 -19.07 -19.65
C GLY A 152 -1.32 -17.64 -20.11
N PHE A 153 -1.92 -16.85 -19.21
CA PHE A 153 -2.22 -15.44 -19.45
C PHE A 153 -0.94 -14.62 -19.69
N ILE A 154 0.08 -14.81 -18.85
CA ILE A 154 1.38 -14.13 -18.95
C ILE A 154 2.02 -14.40 -20.32
N ASN A 155 2.04 -15.65 -20.78
CA ASN A 155 2.60 -16.00 -22.09
C ASN A 155 1.90 -15.27 -23.25
N GLU A 156 0.57 -15.15 -23.21
CA GLU A 156 -0.17 -14.41 -24.25
C GLU A 156 0.07 -12.90 -24.18
N ALA A 157 0.19 -12.34 -22.98
CA ALA A 157 0.53 -10.94 -22.77
C ALA A 157 1.94 -10.60 -23.28
N LEU A 158 2.93 -11.47 -23.02
CA LEU A 158 4.32 -11.30 -23.44
C LEU A 158 4.50 -11.37 -24.96
N LYS A 159 3.79 -12.28 -25.65
CA LYS A 159 3.79 -12.34 -27.13
C LYS A 159 3.39 -11.01 -27.78
N ARG A 160 2.69 -10.16 -27.03
CA ARG A 160 2.15 -8.87 -27.48
C ARG A 160 2.93 -7.69 -26.90
N ASN A 161 3.96 -7.94 -26.10
CA ASN A 161 4.75 -6.92 -25.39
C ASN A 161 3.90 -5.94 -24.57
N LEU A 162 2.83 -6.44 -23.92
CA LEU A 162 1.98 -5.57 -23.11
C LEU A 162 2.68 -5.19 -21.80
N PRO A 163 2.71 -3.91 -21.42
CA PRO A 163 3.09 -3.52 -20.07
C PRO A 163 1.98 -3.90 -19.09
N MET A 164 2.36 -4.20 -17.85
CA MET A 164 1.43 -4.46 -16.75
C MET A 164 1.51 -3.35 -15.70
N LEU A 165 0.44 -2.60 -15.52
CA LEU A 165 0.24 -1.70 -14.41
C LEU A 165 -0.29 -2.50 -13.20
N CYS A 166 0.58 -2.72 -12.22
CA CYS A 166 0.25 -3.43 -10.99
C CYS A 166 -0.41 -2.46 -9.98
N ALA A 167 -1.69 -2.70 -9.70
CA ALA A 167 -2.50 -1.86 -8.83
C ALA A 167 -2.34 -2.18 -7.34
N ASN A 168 -1.71 -3.30 -7.00
CA ASN A 168 -1.36 -3.68 -5.63
C ASN A 168 0.05 -4.31 -5.60
N PRO A 169 1.10 -3.56 -5.26
CA PRO A 169 2.48 -4.08 -5.23
C PRO A 169 2.76 -5.16 -4.18
N ASP A 170 1.86 -5.40 -3.22
CA ASP A 170 2.06 -6.45 -2.22
C ASP A 170 2.13 -7.81 -2.91
N ILE A 171 3.07 -8.66 -2.49
CA ILE A 171 3.23 -10.01 -3.04
C ILE A 171 2.24 -10.96 -2.34
N VAL A 172 2.19 -10.89 -1.02
CA VAL A 172 1.28 -11.67 -0.19
C VAL A 172 0.69 -10.79 0.91
N VAL A 173 -0.50 -11.15 1.38
CA VAL A 173 -1.12 -10.57 2.57
C VAL A 173 -1.59 -11.68 3.51
N GLU A 174 -1.60 -11.40 4.81
CA GLU A 174 -2.17 -12.31 5.82
C GLU A 174 -3.66 -12.02 6.02
N ARG A 175 -4.49 -13.06 5.91
CA ARG A 175 -5.91 -13.03 6.23
C ARG A 175 -6.19 -14.14 7.26
N GLY A 176 -6.33 -13.76 8.52
CA GLY A 176 -6.38 -14.74 9.62
C GLY A 176 -5.05 -15.47 9.72
N ASN A 177 -5.04 -16.79 9.48
CA ASN A 177 -3.82 -17.62 9.58
C ASN A 177 -3.32 -18.10 8.20
N ARG A 178 -3.77 -17.46 7.11
CA ARG A 178 -3.41 -17.82 5.73
C ARG A 178 -2.70 -16.66 5.04
N LEU A 179 -1.65 -16.99 4.29
CA LEU A 179 -1.04 -16.09 3.32
C LEU A 179 -1.77 -16.23 1.99
N ILE A 180 -2.09 -15.09 1.38
CA ILE A 180 -2.85 -14.99 0.13
C ILE A 180 -2.02 -14.19 -0.87
N ASP A 181 -1.84 -14.72 -2.08
CA ASP A 181 -1.18 -14.01 -3.17
C ASP A 181 -1.95 -12.74 -3.56
N CYS A 182 -1.21 -11.69 -3.90
CA CYS A 182 -1.73 -10.41 -4.36
C CYS A 182 -1.27 -10.11 -5.80
N ALA A 183 -1.66 -8.95 -6.33
CA ALA A 183 -1.28 -8.56 -7.69
C ALA A 183 0.25 -8.49 -7.87
N GLY A 184 1.00 -8.16 -6.81
CA GLY A 184 2.46 -8.14 -6.82
C GLY A 184 3.08 -9.53 -7.06
N ALA A 185 2.41 -10.62 -6.69
CA ALA A 185 2.90 -11.97 -7.01
C ALA A 185 2.83 -12.24 -8.53
N ILE A 186 1.71 -11.88 -9.16
CA ILE A 186 1.55 -11.98 -10.62
C ILE A 186 2.52 -11.03 -11.34
N ALA A 187 2.65 -9.78 -10.86
CA ALA A 187 3.54 -8.78 -11.46
C ALA A 187 5.02 -9.22 -11.38
N LYS A 188 5.44 -9.77 -10.24
CA LYS A 188 6.79 -10.35 -10.08
C LYS A 188 7.01 -11.49 -11.07
N LEU A 189 6.05 -12.41 -11.18
CA LEU A 189 6.15 -13.50 -12.16
C LEU A 189 6.20 -12.98 -13.60
N TYR A 190 5.45 -11.91 -13.90
CA TYR A 190 5.48 -11.26 -15.21
C TYR A 190 6.86 -10.70 -15.55
N GLU A 191 7.53 -10.05 -14.59
CA GLU A 191 8.90 -9.53 -14.73
C GLU A 191 9.93 -10.65 -14.91
N GLU A 192 9.82 -11.73 -14.14
CA GLU A 192 10.73 -12.88 -14.22
C GLU A 192 10.68 -13.55 -15.60
N GLU A 193 9.53 -13.53 -16.27
CA GLU A 193 9.34 -14.03 -17.64
C GLU A 193 9.68 -12.98 -18.72
N GLY A 194 10.20 -11.81 -18.33
CA GLY A 194 10.70 -10.76 -19.25
C GLY A 194 9.70 -9.65 -19.57
N GLY A 195 8.56 -9.60 -18.87
CA GLY A 195 7.56 -8.55 -19.02
C GLY A 195 7.98 -7.23 -18.38
N SER A 196 7.35 -6.14 -18.82
CA SER A 196 7.52 -4.81 -18.22
C SER A 196 6.35 -4.47 -17.32
N THR A 197 6.65 -4.00 -16.12
CA THR A 197 5.68 -3.62 -15.10
C THR A 197 5.80 -2.13 -14.74
N LEU A 198 4.67 -1.56 -14.35
CA LEU A 198 4.54 -0.22 -13.80
C LEU A 198 3.88 -0.35 -12.43
N TYR A 199 4.38 0.40 -11.45
CA TYR A 199 3.84 0.40 -10.10
C TYR A 199 3.56 1.82 -9.64
N ALA A 200 2.44 2.00 -8.94
CA ALA A 200 2.04 3.30 -8.38
C ALA A 200 1.96 3.30 -6.84
N GLY A 201 1.65 2.14 -6.22
CA GLY A 201 1.59 1.97 -4.78
C GLY A 201 2.95 2.03 -4.06
N LYS A 202 2.99 1.70 -2.77
CA LYS A 202 4.21 1.62 -1.96
C LYS A 202 5.10 0.47 -2.48
N PRO A 203 6.44 0.61 -2.49
CA PRO A 203 7.24 1.74 -2.01
C PRO A 203 7.43 2.88 -3.02
N TYR A 204 6.69 2.90 -4.13
CA TYR A 204 6.99 3.77 -5.26
C TYR A 204 6.56 5.22 -5.03
N PRO A 205 7.23 6.21 -5.67
CA PRO A 205 6.98 7.63 -5.43
C PRO A 205 5.52 8.14 -5.63
N PRO A 206 4.71 7.63 -6.59
CA PRO A 206 3.39 8.20 -6.85
C PRO A 206 2.46 8.24 -5.63
N ILE A 207 2.40 7.18 -4.83
CA ILE A 207 1.52 7.13 -3.66
C ILE A 207 1.95 8.10 -2.55
N TYR A 208 3.25 8.23 -2.29
CA TYR A 208 3.77 9.16 -1.29
C TYR A 208 3.59 10.61 -1.72
N LYS A 209 3.80 10.90 -3.01
CA LYS A 209 3.52 12.23 -3.57
C LYS A 209 2.06 12.61 -3.39
N ALA A 210 1.14 11.72 -3.77
CA ALA A 210 -0.30 11.95 -3.60
C ALA A 210 -0.68 12.15 -2.12
N ALA A 211 -0.10 11.38 -1.21
CA ALA A 211 -0.35 11.51 0.23
C ALA A 211 0.17 12.84 0.81
N LEU A 212 1.36 13.29 0.40
CA LEU A 212 1.92 14.58 0.80
C LEU A 212 1.13 15.76 0.21
N GLU A 213 0.66 15.64 -1.04
CA GLU A 213 -0.22 16.63 -1.68
C GLU A 213 -1.56 16.74 -0.94
N LEU A 214 -2.16 15.61 -0.56
CA LEU A 214 -3.38 15.58 0.24
C LEU A 214 -3.16 16.25 1.60
N ALA A 215 -2.10 15.90 2.33
CA ALA A 215 -1.75 16.55 3.60
C ALA A 215 -1.54 18.07 3.43
N SER A 216 -0.90 18.48 2.34
CA SER A 216 -0.68 19.90 2.04
C SER A 216 -1.99 20.64 1.80
N SER A 217 -2.92 20.03 1.08
CA SER A 217 -4.23 20.61 0.78
C SER A 217 -5.08 20.86 2.04
N LEU A 218 -4.98 19.98 3.03
CA LEU A 218 -5.74 20.06 4.29
C LEU A 218 -5.25 21.19 5.21
N THR A 219 -3.99 21.59 5.08
CA THR A 219 -3.37 22.63 5.93
C THR A 219 -3.16 23.96 5.20
N GLY A 220 -3.25 23.97 3.87
CA GLY A 220 -2.88 25.11 3.03
C GLY A 220 -1.37 25.40 3.02
N LYS A 221 -0.54 24.46 3.51
CA LYS A 221 0.92 24.59 3.57
C LYS A 221 1.55 23.33 2.99
N ALA A 222 2.68 23.48 2.31
CA ALA A 222 3.43 22.32 1.83
C ALA A 222 3.88 21.44 3.00
N ALA A 223 3.60 20.13 2.92
CA ALA A 223 4.07 19.15 3.89
C ALA A 223 5.61 19.13 3.90
N ASN A 224 6.21 19.15 5.10
CA ASN A 224 7.65 19.11 5.26
C ASN A 224 8.11 17.64 5.41
N PRO A 225 8.91 17.09 4.48
CA PRO A 225 9.40 15.72 4.58
C PRO A 225 10.15 15.42 5.89
N ALA A 226 10.93 16.39 6.40
CA ALA A 226 11.68 16.24 7.65
C ALA A 226 10.77 16.18 8.90
N ARG A 227 9.51 16.59 8.78
CA ARG A 227 8.46 16.51 9.80
C ARG A 227 7.32 15.58 9.37
N THR A 228 7.60 14.63 8.49
CA THR A 228 6.66 13.59 8.08
C THR A 228 7.15 12.23 8.57
N LEU A 229 6.24 11.43 9.12
CA LEU A 229 6.50 10.07 9.58
C LEU A 229 5.66 9.06 8.80
N ALA A 230 6.30 8.09 8.17
CA ALA A 230 5.62 6.88 7.70
C ALA A 230 5.49 5.87 8.85
N ILE A 231 4.31 5.26 9.00
CA ILE A 231 4.08 4.16 9.95
C ILE A 231 3.61 2.95 9.16
N GLY A 232 4.23 1.80 9.37
CA GLY A 232 3.92 0.58 8.63
C GLY A 232 4.53 -0.66 9.24
N ASP A 233 4.02 -1.83 8.85
CA ASP A 233 4.51 -3.12 9.30
C ASP A 233 5.40 -3.82 8.26
N ALA A 234 5.61 -3.20 7.09
CA ALA A 234 6.37 -3.80 6.01
C ALA A 234 7.64 -3.06 5.62
N ILE A 235 8.77 -3.78 5.69
CA ILE A 235 10.09 -3.24 5.37
C ILE A 235 10.18 -2.89 3.88
N ARG A 236 9.67 -3.79 3.03
CA ARG A 236 9.81 -3.69 1.57
C ARG A 236 8.88 -2.63 0.95
N THR A 237 7.84 -2.21 1.65
CA THR A 237 6.86 -1.23 1.16
C THR A 237 6.91 0.04 2.00
N ASP A 238 6.55 0.00 3.28
CA ASP A 238 6.43 1.20 4.11
C ASP A 238 7.77 1.84 4.42
N ILE A 239 8.72 1.03 4.92
CA ILE A 239 10.04 1.55 5.33
C ILE A 239 10.88 1.90 4.11
N ALA A 240 10.89 1.03 3.09
CA ALA A 240 11.55 1.34 1.83
C ALA A 240 10.99 2.61 1.18
N GLY A 241 9.67 2.77 1.15
CA GLY A 241 9.01 3.95 0.60
C GLY A 241 9.30 5.21 1.41
N ALA A 242 9.35 5.11 2.75
CA ALA A 242 9.76 6.21 3.62
C ALA A 242 11.20 6.67 3.33
N VAL A 243 12.13 5.73 3.21
CA VAL A 243 13.54 6.00 2.87
C VAL A 243 13.66 6.63 1.49
N MET A 244 12.97 6.09 0.47
CA MET A 244 12.97 6.63 -0.89
C MET A 244 12.39 8.04 -0.96
N THR A 245 11.42 8.35 -0.10
CA THR A 245 10.78 9.68 -0.02
C THR A 245 11.57 10.66 0.85
N GLY A 246 12.52 10.19 1.66
CA GLY A 246 13.30 11.03 2.58
C GLY A 246 12.50 11.51 3.79
N ILE A 247 11.56 10.67 4.29
CA ILE A 247 10.75 10.94 5.47
C ILE A 247 11.12 10.00 6.63
N GLY A 248 10.71 10.33 7.85
CA GLY A 248 10.89 9.44 9.01
C GLY A 248 10.09 8.15 8.85
N SER A 249 10.49 7.07 9.53
CA SER A 249 9.77 5.80 9.52
C SER A 249 9.64 5.21 10.92
N LEU A 250 8.46 4.70 11.26
CA LEU A 250 8.18 3.91 12.46
C LEU A 250 7.68 2.53 12.02
N PHE A 251 8.46 1.50 12.36
CA PHE A 251 8.14 0.13 12.03
C PHE A 251 7.30 -0.53 13.12
N VAL A 252 6.16 -1.11 12.74
CA VAL A 252 5.26 -1.84 13.65
C VAL A 252 5.68 -3.31 13.67
N LEU A 253 6.12 -3.77 14.84
CA LEU A 253 6.67 -5.12 15.03
C LEU A 253 5.62 -6.22 15.11
N ASN A 254 4.32 -5.91 15.04
CA ASN A 254 3.24 -6.89 15.22
C ASN A 254 2.55 -7.30 13.90
N GLY A 255 3.17 -7.02 12.75
CA GLY A 255 2.62 -7.33 11.44
C GLY A 255 3.37 -8.42 10.67
N ILE A 256 3.06 -8.55 9.38
CA ILE A 256 3.35 -9.70 8.49
C ILE A 256 4.85 -10.04 8.38
N HIS A 257 5.74 -9.16 8.85
CA HIS A 257 7.19 -9.28 8.75
C HIS A 257 7.91 -9.53 10.07
N MET A 258 7.22 -9.95 11.15
CA MET A 258 7.90 -10.49 12.35
C MET A 258 8.92 -11.60 11.98
N HIS A 259 8.56 -12.42 11.00
CA HIS A 259 9.42 -13.47 10.48
C HIS A 259 10.63 -12.96 9.67
N GLU A 260 10.54 -11.81 9.00
CA GLU A 260 11.69 -11.21 8.29
C GLU A 260 12.76 -10.68 9.25
N LEU A 261 12.38 -10.38 10.49
CA LEU A 261 13.29 -9.99 11.57
C LEU A 261 13.79 -11.18 12.39
N GLY A 262 13.28 -12.39 12.15
CA GLY A 262 13.63 -13.58 12.95
C GLY A 262 13.13 -13.52 14.39
N LEU A 263 12.09 -12.73 14.69
CA LEU A 263 11.53 -12.56 16.02
C LEU A 263 10.31 -13.49 16.20
N SER A 264 10.16 -14.08 17.38
CA SER A 264 8.93 -14.78 17.80
C SER A 264 8.09 -13.92 18.73
N GLU A 265 6.79 -14.24 18.89
CA GLU A 265 5.96 -13.66 19.96
C GLU A 265 6.71 -13.71 21.31
N GLY A 266 6.74 -12.59 22.03
CA GLY A 266 7.47 -12.45 23.30
C GLY A 266 8.93 -11.97 23.20
N SER A 267 9.49 -11.79 22.01
CA SER A 267 10.91 -11.38 21.86
C SER A 267 11.23 -9.96 22.34
N LEU A 268 10.21 -9.16 22.64
CA LEU A 268 10.32 -7.75 23.01
C LEU A 268 9.65 -7.42 24.36
N GLU A 269 9.19 -8.44 25.09
CA GLU A 269 8.75 -8.28 26.46
C GLU A 269 9.98 -8.18 27.37
N ASN A 270 10.43 -6.96 27.63
CA ASN A 270 11.26 -6.61 28.78
C ASN A 270 10.51 -5.60 29.65
#